data_AF-R7MUY4-F1
#
_entry.id   AF-R7MUY4-F1
#
_cell.length_a   1.000
_cell.length_b   1.000
_cell.length_c   1.000
_cell.angle_alpha   90.00
_cell.angle_beta   90.00
_cell.angle_gamma   90.00
#
_symmetry.space_group_name_H-M   'P 1'
#
loop_
_entity.id
_entity.type
_entity.pdbx_description
1 polymer ?
#
loop_
_entity_poly.entity_id
_entity_poly.type
_entity_poly.pdbx_seq_one_letter_code
_entity_poly.pdbx_strand_id
1 'polypeptide(L)'
;METYYRPSLVITVRDGIGKGSCRSISGFNMYEALQYAQDLLIQFGGHTMAAGFSVKAENIEALRQRLLDYAAAHMTAADYIPLVHIDKELEPAEVTLDLIAELARLEPYGMGNSRPVFSLTGAVVEEIRPIGREKQHVRLVARGADRTRLSGVAWSQAGLCDAIVEGDVIDVAFQLERNDFNGLSSPQLVIQDVHLPHRHIVLNRAVMVDIYMALKKCIPDWGMPVWQVRRRLAAAQGDCYDVHTIYAAIVVLREIGVLKVRHDDDGPAYYFPILAGKMDLHASPTYELYCKE
;
A
#
# COMPACT_ATOMS: atom_id res chain seq x y z
N MET A 1 12.96 0.98 8.66
CA MET A 1 12.90 2.08 7.67
C MET A 1 11.96 1.73 6.53
N GLU A 2 12.20 0.66 5.76
CA GLU A 2 11.35 0.27 4.61
C GLU A 2 9.85 0.09 4.97
N THR A 3 9.53 -0.51 6.11
CA THR A 3 8.13 -0.75 6.50
C THR A 3 7.38 0.49 6.98
N TYR A 4 8.07 1.43 7.64
CA TYR A 4 7.43 2.53 8.37
C TYR A 4 7.81 3.93 7.86
N TYR A 5 8.76 4.01 6.94
CA TYR A 5 9.37 5.24 6.44
C TYR A 5 9.62 6.29 7.53
N ARG A 6 10.39 5.89 8.55
CA ARG A 6 10.78 6.73 9.69
C ARG A 6 12.27 6.63 9.96
N PRO A 7 12.91 7.71 10.45
CA PRO A 7 14.24 7.63 11.04
C PRO A 7 14.23 6.53 12.11
N SER A 8 15.21 5.63 12.04
CA SER A 8 15.22 4.40 12.82
C SER A 8 16.59 4.24 13.49
N LEU A 9 16.57 3.92 14.78
CA LEU A 9 17.76 3.68 15.59
C LEU A 9 17.62 2.32 16.26
N VAL A 10 18.69 1.54 16.24
CA VAL A 10 18.77 0.26 16.96
C VAL A 10 19.99 0.30 17.88
N ILE A 11 19.80 -0.09 19.14
CA ILE A 11 20.83 -0.05 20.18
C ILE A 11 21.02 -1.44 20.76
N THR A 12 22.26 -1.91 20.80
CA THR A 12 22.65 -3.10 21.54
C THR A 12 23.39 -2.69 22.80
N VAL A 13 22.93 -3.15 23.97
CA VAL A 13 23.53 -2.81 25.27
C VAL A 13 24.43 -3.94 25.75
N ARG A 14 25.67 -3.60 26.13
CA ARG A 14 26.63 -4.52 26.74
C ARG A 14 27.43 -3.76 27.80
N ASP A 15 27.61 -4.38 28.98
CA ASP A 15 28.41 -3.81 30.08
C ASP A 15 28.03 -2.36 30.44
N GLY A 16 26.73 -2.06 30.42
CA GLY A 16 26.19 -0.72 30.74
C GLY A 16 26.32 0.32 29.63
N ILE A 17 26.87 -0.04 28.46
CA ILE A 17 27.05 0.85 27.31
C ILE A 17 26.22 0.35 26.12
N GLY A 18 25.39 1.22 25.57
CA GLY A 18 24.67 1.02 24.31
C GLY A 18 25.54 1.41 23.12
N LYS A 19 25.65 0.54 22.10
CA LYS A 19 26.16 0.86 20.76
C LYS A 19 24.98 0.95 19.80
N GLY A 20 24.81 2.12 19.19
CA GLY A 20 23.68 2.45 18.34
C GLY A 20 24.06 2.58 16.86
N SER A 21 23.20 2.07 15.99
CA SER A 21 23.25 2.28 14.54
C SER A 21 21.98 2.98 14.09
N CYS A 22 22.13 3.99 13.23
CA CYS A 22 21.04 4.84 12.77
C CYS A 22 20.86 4.72 11.25
N ARG A 23 19.61 4.84 10.81
CA ARG A 23 19.22 5.08 9.41
C ARG A 23 18.20 6.20 9.37
N SER A 24 18.33 7.09 8.40
CA SER A 24 17.44 8.24 8.23
C SER A 24 16.61 8.14 6.96
N ILE A 25 15.58 8.99 6.86
CA ILE A 25 14.83 9.25 5.64
C ILE A 25 15.19 10.63 5.09
N SER A 26 14.77 10.93 3.86
CA SER A 26 14.86 12.29 3.33
C SER A 26 14.16 13.27 4.27
N GLY A 27 14.70 14.48 4.42
CA GLY A 27 14.15 15.50 5.33
C GLY A 27 14.60 15.38 6.81
N PHE A 28 15.26 14.29 7.23
CA PHE A 28 15.81 14.19 8.59
C PHE A 28 17.33 14.04 8.58
N ASN A 29 18.05 15.02 9.14
CA ASN A 29 19.50 14.93 9.29
C ASN A 29 19.88 14.19 10.57
N MET A 30 20.26 12.92 10.44
CA MET A 30 20.62 12.08 11.58
C MET A 30 21.86 12.58 12.34
N TYR A 31 22.82 13.20 11.64
CA TYR A 31 24.02 13.72 12.29
C TYR A 31 23.66 14.92 13.18
N GLU A 32 22.87 15.86 12.67
CA GLU A 32 22.41 17.03 13.44
C GLU A 32 21.52 16.62 14.61
N ALA A 33 20.65 15.63 14.43
CA ALA A 33 19.82 15.09 15.52
C ALA A 33 20.68 14.52 16.68
N LEU A 34 21.75 13.78 16.35
CA LEU A 34 22.68 13.27 17.37
C LEU A 34 23.51 14.40 17.99
N GLN A 35 23.91 15.40 17.20
CA GLN A 35 24.61 16.58 17.70
C GLN A 35 23.75 17.39 18.69
N TYR A 36 22.45 17.51 18.43
CA TYR A 36 21.47 18.14 19.33
C TYR A 36 21.33 17.40 20.68
N ALA A 37 21.66 16.11 20.72
CA ALA A 37 21.64 15.27 21.92
C ALA A 37 23.04 14.91 22.45
N GLN A 38 24.09 15.63 22.01
CA GLN A 38 25.48 15.25 22.27
C GLN A 38 25.83 15.13 23.77
N ASP A 39 25.14 15.88 24.64
CA ASP A 39 25.31 15.84 26.10
C ASP A 39 25.00 14.47 26.71
N LEU A 40 24.17 13.67 26.04
CA LEU A 40 23.76 12.33 26.49
C LEU A 40 24.67 11.23 25.94
N LEU A 41 25.47 11.54 24.91
CA LEU A 41 26.25 10.59 24.13
C LEU A 41 27.69 10.49 24.64
N ILE A 42 28.27 9.29 24.56
CA ILE A 42 29.70 9.06 24.81
C ILE A 42 30.50 9.48 23.58
N GLN A 43 30.02 9.11 22.39
CA GLN A 43 30.59 9.49 21.09
C GLN A 43 29.54 9.28 20.00
N PHE A 44 29.63 10.00 18.90
CA PHE A 44 28.81 9.80 17.71
C PHE A 44 29.53 10.25 16.44
N GLY A 45 29.05 9.79 15.28
CA GLY A 45 29.55 10.20 13.98
C GLY A 45 28.75 9.59 12.83
N GLY A 46 28.96 10.10 11.61
CA GLY A 46 28.28 9.65 10.41
C GLY A 46 27.83 10.80 9.52
N HIS A 47 26.76 10.56 8.76
CA HIS A 47 26.20 11.48 7.78
C HIS A 47 24.68 11.58 7.93
N THR A 48 24.06 12.45 7.13
CA THR A 48 22.61 12.71 7.10
C THR A 48 21.77 11.43 7.10
N MET A 49 22.12 10.44 6.28
CA MET A 49 21.33 9.22 6.07
C MET A 49 21.71 8.04 6.97
N ALA A 50 22.90 8.05 7.57
CA ALA A 50 23.39 6.95 8.39
C ALA A 50 24.43 7.44 9.39
N ALA A 51 24.27 7.03 10.65
CA ALA A 51 25.17 7.41 11.73
C ALA A 51 25.33 6.27 12.73
N GLY A 52 26.32 6.39 13.61
CA GLY A 52 26.55 5.50 14.74
C GLY A 52 26.89 6.29 15.99
N PHE A 53 26.57 5.74 17.16
CA PHE A 53 26.83 6.38 18.44
C PHE A 53 27.07 5.36 19.56
N SER A 54 27.56 5.83 20.70
CA SER A 54 27.38 5.12 21.98
C SER A 54 26.83 6.02 23.07
N VAL A 55 26.09 5.40 23.97
CA VAL A 55 25.32 6.03 25.05
C VAL A 55 25.40 5.15 26.29
N LYS A 56 25.36 5.74 27.49
CA LYS A 56 25.20 4.93 28.71
C LYS A 56 23.78 4.36 28.77
N ALA A 57 23.61 3.14 29.28
CA ALA A 57 22.31 2.48 29.33
C ALA A 57 21.24 3.33 30.05
N GLU A 58 21.61 4.03 31.12
CA GLU A 58 20.74 4.94 31.88
C GLU A 58 20.25 6.15 31.07
N ASN A 59 20.98 6.58 30.04
CA ASN A 59 20.64 7.74 29.22
C ASN A 59 19.77 7.41 28.01
N ILE A 60 19.47 6.13 27.75
CA ILE A 60 18.76 5.72 26.52
C ILE A 60 17.37 6.36 26.42
N GLU A 61 16.63 6.45 27.53
CA GLU A 61 15.29 7.01 27.50
C GLU A 61 15.31 8.54 27.33
N ALA A 62 16.27 9.22 27.98
CA ALA A 62 16.50 10.64 27.75
C ALA A 62 16.88 10.94 26.29
N LEU A 63 17.73 10.09 25.69
CA LEU A 63 18.11 10.20 24.28
C LEU A 63 16.89 10.01 23.36
N ARG A 64 16.03 9.02 23.65
CA ARG A 64 14.79 8.79 22.91
C ARG A 64 13.94 10.06 22.89
N GLN A 65 13.68 10.65 24.05
CA GLN A 65 12.84 11.84 24.14
C GLN A 65 13.48 13.03 23.39
N ARG A 66 14.78 13.27 23.56
CA ARG A 66 15.48 14.36 22.88
C ARG A 66 15.41 14.25 21.35
N LEU A 67 15.52 13.03 20.82
CA LEU A 67 15.42 12.79 19.37
C LEU A 67 13.97 12.92 18.86
N LEU A 68 12.97 12.54 19.66
CA LEU A 68 11.57 12.77 19.33
C LEU A 68 11.25 14.26 19.30
N ASP A 69 11.73 15.03 20.27
CA ASP A 69 11.55 16.49 20.32
C ASP A 69 12.22 17.17 19.12
N TYR A 70 13.44 16.73 18.77
CA TYR A 70 14.12 17.22 17.57
C TYR A 70 13.31 16.92 16.31
N ALA A 71 12.81 15.69 16.15
CA ALA A 71 11.97 15.34 15.01
C ALA A 71 10.69 16.17 14.94
N ALA A 72 10.00 16.38 16.07
CA ALA A 72 8.79 17.19 16.12
C ALA A 72 9.03 18.66 15.75
N ALA A 73 10.22 19.19 16.01
CA ALA A 73 10.59 20.57 15.68
C ALA A 73 11.08 20.76 14.23
N HIS A 74 11.57 19.70 13.57
CA HIS A 74 12.24 19.80 12.26
C HIS A 74 11.55 19.02 11.14
N MET A 75 10.58 18.16 11.45
CA MET A 75 9.84 17.37 10.47
C MET A 75 8.37 17.77 10.44
N THR A 76 7.79 17.70 9.25
CA THR A 76 6.37 17.84 8.99
C THR A 76 5.74 16.47 8.72
N ALA A 77 4.41 16.39 8.72
CA ALA A 77 3.70 15.18 8.34
C ALA A 77 4.05 14.69 6.92
N ALA A 78 4.36 15.62 6.01
CA ALA A 78 4.72 15.30 4.63
C ALA A 78 6.08 14.59 4.51
N ASP A 79 7.03 14.90 5.40
CA ASP A 79 8.36 14.27 5.38
C ASP A 79 8.33 12.77 5.72
N TYR A 80 7.24 12.31 6.35
CA TYR A 80 7.01 10.89 6.65
C TYR A 80 6.30 10.14 5.52
N ILE A 81 6.01 10.80 4.40
CA ILE A 81 5.40 10.19 3.23
C ILE A 81 6.52 9.82 2.25
N PRO A 82 6.70 8.52 1.92
CA PRO A 82 7.64 8.11 0.89
C PRO A 82 7.34 8.80 -0.44
N LEU A 83 8.38 9.28 -1.12
CA LEU A 83 8.25 9.88 -2.44
C LEU A 83 8.76 8.91 -3.50
N VAL A 84 7.99 8.79 -4.59
CA VAL A 84 8.43 8.15 -5.83
C VAL A 84 8.72 9.25 -6.84
N HIS A 85 9.98 9.39 -7.23
CA HIS A 85 10.38 10.34 -8.25
C HIS A 85 10.12 9.72 -9.63
N ILE A 86 9.27 10.37 -10.42
CA ILE A 86 8.97 9.97 -11.79
C ILE A 86 9.94 10.69 -12.73
N ASP A 87 10.70 9.93 -13.51
CA ASP A 87 11.62 10.47 -14.51
C ASP A 87 10.88 10.90 -15.78
N LYS A 88 9.88 10.12 -16.21
CA LYS A 88 9.06 10.42 -17.39
C LYS A 88 7.69 9.73 -17.33
N GLU A 89 6.64 10.45 -17.72
CA GLU A 89 5.35 9.83 -18.07
C GLU A 89 5.43 9.24 -19.48
N LEU A 90 5.02 7.99 -19.63
CA LEU A 90 5.00 7.28 -20.90
C LEU A 90 3.57 7.17 -21.42
N GLU A 91 3.44 7.16 -22.74
CA GLU A 91 2.24 6.65 -23.41
C GLU A 91 2.26 5.11 -23.39
N PRO A 92 1.11 4.42 -23.35
CA PRO A 92 1.07 2.96 -23.30
C PRO A 92 1.81 2.30 -24.48
N ALA A 93 1.76 2.90 -25.67
CA ALA A 93 2.44 2.42 -26.86
C ALA A 93 3.97 2.53 -26.80
N GLU A 94 4.53 3.37 -25.92
CA GLU A 94 5.98 3.47 -25.73
C GLU A 94 6.55 2.29 -24.92
N VAL A 95 5.70 1.54 -24.21
CA VAL A 95 6.11 0.38 -23.39
C VAL A 95 6.45 -0.81 -24.27
N THR A 96 7.69 -0.85 -24.73
CA THR A 96 8.19 -1.82 -25.72
C THR A 96 9.49 -2.49 -25.28
N LEU A 97 9.82 -3.63 -25.90
CA LEU A 97 11.11 -4.31 -25.68
C LEU A 97 12.28 -3.48 -26.20
N ASP A 98 12.06 -2.68 -27.25
CA ASP A 98 13.08 -1.79 -27.81
C ASP A 98 13.44 -0.67 -26.84
N LEU A 99 12.44 -0.03 -26.20
CA LEU A 99 12.69 0.93 -25.13
C LEU A 99 13.49 0.30 -23.98
N ILE A 100 13.15 -0.92 -23.56
CA ILE A 100 13.90 -1.64 -22.53
C ILE A 100 15.36 -1.87 -22.95
N ALA A 101 15.61 -2.25 -24.21
CA ALA A 101 16.95 -2.45 -24.74
C ALA A 101 17.76 -1.14 -24.80
N GLU A 102 17.11 -0.02 -25.13
CA GLU A 102 17.73 1.31 -25.09
C GLU A 102 18.11 1.70 -23.65
N LEU A 103 17.21 1.50 -22.69
CA LEU A 103 17.45 1.78 -21.27
C LEU A 103 18.59 0.93 -20.72
N ALA A 104 18.74 -0.32 -21.14
CA ALA A 104 19.84 -1.19 -20.71
C ALA A 104 21.24 -0.60 -21.02
N ARG A 105 21.34 0.33 -21.98
CA ARG A 105 22.60 1.02 -22.30
C ARG A 105 23.02 2.05 -21.24
N LEU A 106 22.14 2.39 -20.30
CA LEU A 106 22.42 3.27 -19.16
C LEU A 106 23.04 2.52 -17.98
N GLU A 107 23.18 1.20 -18.06
CA GLU A 107 23.85 0.41 -17.03
C GLU A 107 25.35 0.75 -16.92
N PRO A 108 25.96 0.60 -15.73
CA PRO A 108 25.40 -0.04 -14.53
C PRO A 108 24.52 0.89 -13.69
N TYR A 109 23.41 0.34 -13.18
CA TYR A 109 22.57 1.01 -12.20
C TYR A 109 23.13 0.87 -10.78
N GLY A 110 22.89 1.88 -9.95
CA GLY A 110 23.32 1.87 -8.55
C GLY A 110 23.13 3.22 -7.86
N MET A 111 23.83 3.41 -6.75
CA MET A 111 23.87 4.68 -6.02
C MET A 111 24.43 5.79 -6.93
N GLY A 112 23.59 6.71 -7.38
CA GLY A 112 23.93 7.79 -8.31
C GLY A 112 23.48 7.59 -9.76
N ASN A 113 22.98 6.40 -10.11
CA ASN A 113 22.36 6.08 -11.40
C ASN A 113 21.23 5.08 -11.16
N SER A 114 20.11 5.54 -10.62
CA SER A 114 18.96 4.69 -10.36
C SER A 114 18.32 4.20 -11.66
N ARG A 115 17.67 3.05 -11.62
CA ARG A 115 16.80 2.61 -12.71
C ARG A 115 15.71 3.66 -12.93
N PRO A 116 15.47 4.09 -14.18
CA PRO A 116 14.42 5.06 -14.47
C PRO A 116 13.05 4.57 -14.02
N VAL A 117 12.31 5.44 -13.34
CA VAL A 117 10.93 5.22 -12.94
C VAL A 117 10.02 6.02 -13.87
N PHE A 118 9.09 5.31 -14.49
CA PHE A 118 8.10 5.86 -15.40
C PHE A 118 6.74 5.93 -14.71
N SER A 119 5.83 6.70 -15.31
CA SER A 119 4.42 6.67 -14.95
C SER A 119 3.51 6.47 -16.16
N LEU A 120 2.33 5.92 -15.89
CA LEU A 120 1.18 5.87 -16.80
C LEU A 120 -0.01 6.40 -16.03
N THR A 121 -0.72 7.37 -16.60
CA THR A 121 -1.93 7.94 -15.98
C THR A 121 -3.19 7.38 -16.63
N GLY A 122 -4.27 7.29 -15.83
CA GLY A 122 -5.58 6.92 -16.35
C GLY A 122 -5.71 5.49 -16.90
N ALA A 123 -4.89 4.55 -16.45
CA ALA A 123 -4.94 3.15 -16.89
C ALA A 123 -6.10 2.40 -16.22
N VAL A 124 -6.86 1.62 -16.99
CA VAL A 124 -8.01 0.85 -16.47
C VAL A 124 -7.55 -0.53 -16.03
N VAL A 125 -7.76 -0.91 -14.77
CA VAL A 125 -7.42 -2.23 -14.24
C VAL A 125 -8.31 -3.30 -14.87
N GLU A 126 -7.71 -4.29 -15.54
CA GLU A 126 -8.42 -5.44 -16.11
C GLU A 126 -8.31 -6.69 -15.25
N GLU A 127 -7.21 -6.85 -14.53
CA GLU A 127 -6.94 -8.01 -13.67
C GLU A 127 -6.10 -7.54 -12.48
N ILE A 128 -6.49 -7.89 -11.26
CA ILE A 128 -5.62 -7.73 -10.08
C ILE A 128 -5.77 -8.94 -9.17
N ARG A 129 -4.64 -9.59 -8.86
CA ARG A 129 -4.65 -10.76 -7.97
C ARG A 129 -3.33 -11.01 -7.27
N PRO A 130 -3.35 -11.63 -6.08
CA PRO A 130 -2.14 -12.09 -5.45
C PRO A 130 -1.49 -13.25 -6.22
N ILE A 131 -0.16 -13.30 -6.24
CA ILE A 131 0.66 -14.35 -6.85
C ILE A 131 1.77 -14.82 -5.90
N GLY A 132 2.43 -15.92 -6.27
CA GLY A 132 3.47 -16.55 -5.46
C GLY A 132 2.91 -17.47 -4.37
N ARG A 133 3.79 -18.29 -3.80
CA ARG A 133 3.40 -19.33 -2.82
C ARG A 133 2.73 -18.75 -1.58
N GLU A 134 3.23 -17.62 -1.10
CA GLU A 134 2.73 -16.94 0.11
C GLU A 134 1.73 -15.83 -0.19
N LYS A 135 1.35 -15.63 -1.46
CA LYS A 135 0.40 -14.58 -1.90
C LYS A 135 0.82 -13.16 -1.50
N GLN A 136 2.12 -12.91 -1.35
CA GLN A 136 2.69 -11.62 -0.93
C GLN A 136 2.89 -10.62 -2.09
N HIS A 137 2.87 -11.08 -3.33
CA HIS A 137 3.07 -10.24 -4.50
C HIS A 137 1.78 -10.11 -5.29
N VAL A 138 1.67 -9.08 -6.13
CA VAL A 138 0.46 -8.81 -6.92
C VAL A 138 0.80 -8.85 -8.40
N ARG A 139 -0.01 -9.57 -9.17
CA ARG A 139 -0.10 -9.39 -10.62
C ARG A 139 -1.19 -8.36 -10.88
N LEU A 140 -0.86 -7.34 -11.66
CA LEU A 140 -1.79 -6.32 -12.11
C LEU A 140 -1.73 -6.26 -13.63
N VAL A 141 -2.87 -6.28 -14.29
CA VAL A 141 -2.97 -5.98 -15.72
C VAL A 141 -3.84 -4.75 -15.85
N ALA A 142 -3.32 -3.75 -16.56
CA ALA A 142 -4.06 -2.54 -16.89
C ALA A 142 -4.12 -2.32 -18.39
N ARG A 143 -5.15 -1.62 -18.82
CA ARG A 143 -5.38 -1.20 -20.20
C ARG A 143 -5.17 0.31 -20.27
N GLY A 144 -4.22 0.73 -21.11
CA GLY A 144 -3.97 2.13 -21.41
C GLY A 144 -5.09 2.78 -22.23
N ALA A 145 -5.02 4.11 -22.40
CA ALA A 145 -6.00 4.88 -23.15
C ALA A 145 -6.15 4.44 -24.63
N ASP A 146 -5.05 3.97 -25.23
CA ASP A 146 -4.96 3.41 -26.59
C ASP A 146 -5.42 1.94 -26.68
N ARG A 147 -5.92 1.36 -25.58
CA ARG A 147 -6.29 -0.05 -25.40
C ARG A 147 -5.11 -1.03 -25.33
N THR A 148 -3.88 -0.56 -25.26
CA THR A 148 -2.71 -1.40 -25.04
C THR A 148 -2.82 -2.07 -23.67
N ARG A 149 -2.65 -3.40 -23.64
CA ARG A 149 -2.72 -4.21 -22.42
C ARG A 149 -1.33 -4.38 -21.84
N LEU A 150 -1.13 -3.90 -20.62
CA LEU A 150 0.15 -3.86 -19.94
C LEU A 150 0.10 -4.77 -18.71
N SER A 151 1.10 -5.64 -18.57
CA SER A 151 1.23 -6.53 -17.42
C SER A 151 2.28 -6.01 -16.45
N GLY A 152 1.91 -5.93 -15.18
CA GLY A 152 2.78 -5.53 -14.10
C GLY A 152 2.84 -6.52 -12.94
N VAL A 153 3.90 -6.39 -12.16
CA VAL A 153 4.12 -7.09 -10.90
C VAL A 153 4.46 -6.09 -9.82
N ALA A 154 3.82 -6.22 -8.66
CA ALA A 154 4.14 -5.45 -7.45
C ALA A 154 4.66 -6.42 -6.38
N TRP A 155 5.93 -6.27 -6.02
CA TRP A 155 6.61 -7.16 -5.08
C TRP A 155 6.32 -6.77 -3.63
N SER A 156 5.77 -7.70 -2.85
CA SER A 156 5.51 -7.52 -1.41
C SER A 156 4.45 -6.46 -1.11
N GLN A 157 3.54 -6.25 -2.07
CA GLN A 157 2.47 -5.26 -2.03
C GLN A 157 1.08 -5.92 -2.08
N ALA A 158 0.89 -7.05 -1.41
CA ALA A 158 -0.39 -7.79 -1.39
C ALA A 158 -1.60 -6.90 -1.01
N GLY A 159 -1.38 -5.87 -0.19
CA GLY A 159 -2.42 -4.91 0.21
C GLY A 159 -3.03 -4.10 -0.94
N LEU A 160 -2.39 -4.04 -2.13
CA LEU A 160 -3.01 -3.44 -3.31
C LEU A 160 -4.32 -4.14 -3.69
N CYS A 161 -4.43 -5.46 -3.47
CA CYS A 161 -5.67 -6.21 -3.74
C CYS A 161 -6.83 -5.84 -2.80
N ASP A 162 -6.56 -5.16 -1.69
CA ASP A 162 -7.59 -4.64 -0.79
C ASP A 162 -8.07 -3.24 -1.21
N ALA A 163 -7.21 -2.50 -1.94
CA ALA A 163 -7.37 -1.09 -2.24
C ALA A 163 -7.79 -0.80 -3.70
N ILE A 164 -7.52 -1.74 -4.61
CA ILE A 164 -7.76 -1.63 -6.06
C ILE A 164 -8.59 -2.82 -6.51
N VAL A 165 -9.48 -2.57 -7.47
CA VAL A 165 -10.37 -3.57 -8.05
C VAL A 165 -10.39 -3.47 -9.58
N GLU A 166 -10.87 -4.52 -10.24
CA GLU A 166 -11.08 -4.52 -11.69
C GLU A 166 -12.07 -3.42 -12.09
N GLY A 167 -11.73 -2.65 -13.12
CA GLY A 167 -12.47 -1.47 -13.58
C GLY A 167 -11.93 -0.14 -13.06
N ASP A 168 -11.10 -0.14 -12.01
CA ASP A 168 -10.51 1.09 -11.48
C ASP A 168 -9.66 1.81 -12.52
N VAL A 169 -9.73 3.14 -12.51
CA VAL A 169 -8.82 4.00 -13.25
C VAL A 169 -7.72 4.43 -12.31
N ILE A 170 -6.48 4.06 -12.63
CA ILE A 170 -5.31 4.25 -11.77
C ILE A 170 -4.19 4.98 -12.51
N ASP A 171 -3.36 5.69 -11.74
CA ASP A 171 -2.05 6.12 -12.18
C ASP A 171 -1.02 5.17 -11.57
N VAL A 172 -0.03 4.73 -12.35
CA VAL A 172 0.93 3.71 -11.93
C VAL A 172 2.33 4.23 -12.12
N ALA A 173 3.14 4.17 -11.06
CA ALA A 173 4.59 4.37 -11.12
C ALA A 173 5.30 3.02 -11.25
N PHE A 174 6.20 2.86 -12.21
CA PHE A 174 6.85 1.57 -12.48
C PHE A 174 8.25 1.71 -13.08
N GLN A 175 9.04 0.65 -12.93
CA GLN A 175 10.25 0.43 -13.73
C GLN A 175 9.93 -0.57 -14.84
N LEU A 176 10.65 -0.49 -15.96
CA LEU A 176 10.49 -1.44 -17.06
C LEU A 176 11.48 -2.60 -16.94
N GLU A 177 10.97 -3.82 -17.07
CA GLU A 177 11.78 -5.04 -17.15
C GLU A 177 11.32 -5.92 -18.32
N ARG A 178 12.27 -6.68 -18.86
CA ARG A 178 11.98 -7.74 -19.84
C ARG A 178 11.56 -8.99 -19.09
N ASN A 179 10.36 -9.48 -19.37
CA ASN A 179 9.87 -10.76 -18.86
C ASN A 179 10.00 -11.83 -19.95
N ASP A 180 10.89 -12.80 -19.72
CA ASP A 180 11.11 -13.96 -20.57
C ASP A 180 10.39 -15.18 -20.00
N PHE A 181 9.29 -15.60 -20.64
CA PHE A 181 8.46 -16.72 -20.17
C PHE A 181 8.03 -17.63 -21.32
N ASN A 182 8.25 -18.95 -21.18
CA ASN A 182 7.92 -19.95 -22.20
C ASN A 182 8.46 -19.62 -23.62
N GLY A 183 9.64 -19.01 -23.70
CA GLY A 183 10.25 -18.61 -24.97
C GLY A 183 9.66 -17.35 -25.61
N LEU A 184 8.74 -16.66 -24.93
CA LEU A 184 8.20 -15.36 -25.33
C LEU A 184 8.74 -14.27 -24.41
N SER A 185 9.32 -13.23 -25.01
CA SER A 185 9.74 -12.02 -24.31
C SER A 185 8.61 -10.99 -24.37
N SER A 186 8.35 -10.31 -23.26
CA SER A 186 7.32 -9.27 -23.15
C SER A 186 7.79 -8.14 -22.24
N PRO A 187 7.38 -6.88 -22.47
CA PRO A 187 7.56 -5.82 -21.50
C PRO A 187 6.76 -6.10 -20.23
N GLN A 188 7.35 -5.83 -19.07
CA GLN A 188 6.70 -5.95 -17.77
C GLN A 188 6.92 -4.68 -16.95
N LEU A 189 5.85 -4.22 -16.30
CA LEU A 189 5.91 -3.12 -15.35
C LEU A 189 6.30 -3.67 -13.96
N VAL A 190 7.42 -3.26 -13.40
CA VAL A 190 7.74 -3.49 -11.99
C VAL A 190 7.20 -2.32 -11.19
N ILE A 191 6.01 -2.51 -10.63
CA ILE A 191 5.22 -1.48 -9.98
C ILE A 191 5.92 -1.01 -8.71
N GLN A 192 6.18 0.29 -8.64
CA GLN A 192 6.73 0.97 -7.46
C GLN A 192 5.61 1.50 -6.57
N ASP A 193 4.57 2.08 -7.17
CA ASP A 193 3.40 2.59 -6.45
C ASP A 193 2.19 2.69 -7.39
N VAL A 194 0.99 2.72 -6.81
CA VAL A 194 -0.28 2.90 -7.52
C VAL A 194 -1.11 3.98 -6.83
N HIS A 195 -1.48 4.99 -7.60
CA HIS A 195 -2.36 6.06 -7.17
C HIS A 195 -3.76 5.84 -7.75
N LEU A 196 -4.79 5.92 -6.90
CA LEU A 196 -6.19 5.99 -7.34
C LEU A 196 -6.66 7.44 -7.31
N PRO A 197 -6.66 8.16 -8.45
CA PRO A 197 -7.03 9.57 -8.49
C PRO A 197 -8.50 9.83 -8.12
N HIS A 198 -9.38 8.84 -8.31
CA HIS A 198 -10.81 8.97 -8.02
C HIS A 198 -11.32 7.78 -7.20
N ARG A 199 -11.67 8.04 -5.94
CA ARG A 199 -12.48 7.13 -5.12
C ARG A 199 -13.79 7.82 -4.78
N HIS A 200 -14.88 7.43 -5.44
CA HIS A 200 -16.20 7.95 -5.13
C HIS A 200 -16.97 6.98 -4.24
N ILE A 201 -16.79 7.12 -2.94
CA ILE A 201 -17.51 6.35 -1.94
C ILE A 201 -18.65 7.19 -1.38
N VAL A 202 -19.88 6.69 -1.50
CA VAL A 202 -21.08 7.33 -0.94
C VAL A 202 -21.88 6.31 -0.17
N LEU A 203 -21.97 6.49 1.14
CA LEU A 203 -22.82 5.67 1.99
C LEU A 203 -24.02 6.48 2.48
N ASN A 204 -25.18 5.83 2.50
CA ASN A 204 -26.37 6.31 3.19
C ASN A 204 -27.25 5.09 3.53
N ARG A 205 -28.36 5.33 4.24
CA ARG A 205 -29.22 4.23 4.68
C ARG A 205 -29.80 3.40 3.53
N ALA A 206 -30.13 4.03 2.39
CA ALA A 206 -30.66 3.32 1.22
C ALA A 206 -29.62 2.37 0.63
N VAL A 207 -28.41 2.89 0.36
CA VAL A 207 -27.27 2.07 -0.11
C VAL A 207 -27.03 0.88 0.82
N MET A 208 -26.98 1.11 2.13
CA MET A 208 -26.75 0.04 3.11
C MET A 208 -27.82 -1.04 3.08
N VAL A 209 -29.10 -0.66 2.93
CA VAL A 209 -30.21 -1.61 2.82
C VAL A 209 -30.11 -2.40 1.53
N ASP A 210 -29.83 -1.76 0.39
CA ASP A 210 -29.76 -2.40 -0.91
C ASP A 210 -28.61 -3.42 -0.96
N ILE A 211 -27.42 -3.03 -0.48
CA ILE A 211 -26.27 -3.94 -0.38
C ILE A 211 -26.52 -5.08 0.62
N TYR A 212 -27.13 -4.80 1.78
CA TYR A 212 -27.49 -5.84 2.74
C TYR A 212 -28.46 -6.87 2.14
N MET A 213 -29.50 -6.40 1.43
CA MET A 213 -30.47 -7.27 0.78
C MET A 213 -29.83 -8.09 -0.34
N ALA A 214 -28.94 -7.49 -1.13
CA ALA A 214 -28.19 -8.19 -2.17
C ALA A 214 -27.28 -9.28 -1.56
N LEU A 215 -26.58 -8.98 -0.46
CA LEU A 215 -25.77 -9.95 0.28
C LEU A 215 -26.61 -11.10 0.84
N LYS A 216 -27.78 -10.80 1.42
CA LYS A 216 -28.69 -11.83 1.96
C LYS A 216 -29.23 -12.77 0.89
N LYS A 217 -29.42 -12.28 -0.33
CA LYS A 217 -29.77 -13.13 -1.49
C LYS A 217 -28.57 -13.92 -2.01
N CYS A 218 -27.37 -13.36 -1.90
CA CYS A 218 -26.16 -13.93 -2.49
C CYS A 218 -25.51 -15.01 -1.61
N ILE A 219 -25.45 -14.81 -0.29
CA ILE A 219 -24.70 -15.65 0.65
C ILE A 219 -25.65 -16.68 1.29
N PRO A 220 -25.44 -17.99 1.06
CA PRO A 220 -26.18 -19.05 1.74
C PRO A 220 -25.97 -19.05 3.25
N ASP A 221 -26.82 -19.75 4.00
CA ASP A 221 -26.71 -19.84 5.48
C ASP A 221 -25.36 -20.40 5.93
N TRP A 222 -24.80 -21.34 5.17
CA TRP A 222 -23.47 -21.89 5.43
C TRP A 222 -22.33 -20.98 4.96
N GLY A 223 -22.56 -19.80 4.38
CA GLY A 223 -21.53 -18.85 3.95
C GLY A 223 -21.06 -19.01 2.50
N MET A 224 -20.19 -18.10 2.06
CA MET A 224 -19.66 -18.05 0.68
C MET A 224 -18.25 -17.43 0.64
N PRO A 225 -17.33 -17.95 -0.19
CA PRO A 225 -16.00 -17.36 -0.37
C PRO A 225 -16.04 -15.86 -0.70
N VAL A 226 -15.18 -15.07 -0.06
CA VAL A 226 -15.15 -13.59 -0.19
C VAL A 226 -15.09 -13.14 -1.64
N TRP A 227 -14.21 -13.76 -2.44
CA TRP A 227 -14.03 -13.41 -3.85
C TRP A 227 -15.31 -13.62 -4.67
N GLN A 228 -16.07 -14.68 -4.37
CA GLN A 228 -17.30 -15.02 -5.07
C GLN A 228 -18.41 -14.04 -4.71
N VAL A 229 -18.50 -13.63 -3.44
CA VAL A 229 -19.43 -12.59 -2.98
C VAL A 229 -19.13 -11.27 -3.66
N ARG A 230 -17.87 -10.81 -3.64
CA ARG A 230 -17.43 -9.57 -4.28
C ARG A 230 -17.80 -9.55 -5.77
N ARG A 231 -17.50 -10.63 -6.51
CA ARG A 231 -17.85 -10.78 -7.93
C ARG A 231 -19.36 -10.70 -8.18
N ARG A 232 -20.16 -11.41 -7.37
CA ARG A 232 -21.63 -11.44 -7.54
C ARG A 232 -22.28 -10.10 -7.18
N LEU A 233 -21.79 -9.43 -6.15
CA LEU A 233 -22.28 -8.11 -5.78
C LEU A 233 -21.94 -7.06 -6.84
N ALA A 234 -20.69 -7.04 -7.31
CA ALA A 234 -20.29 -6.14 -8.40
C ALA A 234 -21.17 -6.35 -9.64
N ALA A 235 -21.46 -7.61 -10.01
CA ALA A 235 -22.37 -7.91 -11.13
C ALA A 235 -23.84 -7.53 -10.86
N ALA A 236 -24.31 -7.60 -9.61
CA ALA A 236 -25.71 -7.34 -9.28
C ALA A 236 -26.01 -5.86 -8.99
N GLN A 237 -25.01 -5.08 -8.59
CA GLN A 237 -25.17 -3.72 -8.07
C GLN A 237 -24.25 -2.68 -8.73
N GLY A 238 -23.30 -3.11 -9.58
CA GLY A 238 -22.33 -2.22 -10.22
C GLY A 238 -22.94 -1.17 -11.16
N ASP A 239 -24.15 -1.42 -11.68
CA ASP A 239 -24.89 -0.41 -12.47
C ASP A 239 -25.51 0.70 -11.60
N CYS A 240 -25.71 0.43 -10.30
CA CYS A 240 -26.36 1.34 -9.35
C CYS A 240 -25.34 2.06 -8.46
N TYR A 241 -24.26 1.38 -8.09
CA TYR A 241 -23.26 1.89 -7.16
C TYR A 241 -21.85 1.62 -7.65
N ASP A 242 -20.97 2.58 -7.38
CA ASP A 242 -19.54 2.39 -7.52
C ASP A 242 -19.06 1.19 -6.70
N VAL A 243 -18.14 0.39 -7.25
CA VAL A 243 -17.63 -0.82 -6.60
C VAL A 243 -16.97 -0.54 -5.25
N HIS A 244 -16.34 0.62 -5.07
CA HIS A 244 -15.79 1.04 -3.78
C HIS A 244 -16.89 1.37 -2.78
N THR A 245 -18.02 1.91 -3.23
CA THR A 245 -19.21 2.09 -2.40
C THR A 245 -19.77 0.75 -1.93
N ILE A 246 -19.88 -0.24 -2.82
CA ILE A 246 -20.30 -1.60 -2.47
C ILE A 246 -19.35 -2.19 -1.42
N TYR A 247 -18.05 -2.08 -1.63
CA TYR A 247 -17.06 -2.67 -0.73
C TYR A 247 -16.98 -1.95 0.61
N ALA A 248 -17.12 -0.61 0.63
CA ALA A 248 -17.24 0.16 1.86
C ALA A 248 -18.48 -0.28 2.66
N ALA A 249 -19.63 -0.49 2.00
CA ALA A 249 -20.83 -1.01 2.66
C ALA A 249 -20.61 -2.42 3.26
N ILE A 250 -19.88 -3.31 2.57
CA ILE A 250 -19.49 -4.61 3.15
C ILE A 250 -18.64 -4.42 4.41
N VAL A 251 -17.68 -3.49 4.39
CA VAL A 251 -16.83 -3.17 5.56
C VAL A 251 -17.69 -2.67 6.72
N VAL A 252 -18.62 -1.74 6.48
CA VAL A 252 -19.58 -1.27 7.49
C VAL A 252 -20.33 -2.45 8.13
N LEU A 253 -20.89 -3.34 7.31
CA LEU A 253 -21.61 -4.52 7.82
C LEU A 253 -20.72 -5.45 8.64
N ARG A 254 -19.41 -5.51 8.37
CA ARG A 254 -18.45 -6.26 9.17
C ARG A 254 -18.14 -5.58 10.49
N GLU A 255 -17.91 -4.27 10.48
CA GLU A 255 -17.60 -3.47 11.66
C GLU A 255 -18.73 -3.54 12.69
N ILE A 256 -19.98 -3.47 12.23
CA ILE A 256 -21.16 -3.57 13.11
C ILE A 256 -21.56 -5.04 13.42
N GLY A 257 -20.80 -6.03 12.93
CA GLY A 257 -21.02 -7.45 13.25
C GLY A 257 -22.17 -8.14 12.51
N VAL A 258 -22.80 -7.48 11.54
CA VAL A 258 -23.85 -8.07 10.68
C VAL A 258 -23.26 -9.13 9.73
N LEU A 259 -22.03 -8.95 9.29
CA LEU A 259 -21.32 -9.89 8.41
C LEU A 259 -20.00 -10.30 9.08
N LYS A 260 -19.70 -11.59 9.13
CA LYS A 260 -18.42 -12.09 9.67
C LYS A 260 -17.65 -12.86 8.62
N VAL A 261 -16.33 -12.94 8.81
CA VAL A 261 -15.43 -13.76 8.01
C VAL A 261 -14.99 -14.93 8.85
N ARG A 262 -15.03 -16.13 8.30
CA ARG A 262 -14.31 -17.30 8.80
C ARG A 262 -13.26 -17.72 7.78
N HIS A 263 -12.27 -18.47 8.21
CA HIS A 263 -11.26 -19.04 7.33
C HIS A 263 -11.51 -20.55 7.26
N ASP A 264 -11.80 -21.05 6.05
CA ASP A 264 -11.90 -22.46 5.73
C ASP A 264 -10.76 -22.89 4.81
N ASP A 265 -10.70 -24.17 4.45
CA ASP A 265 -9.66 -24.73 3.58
C ASP A 265 -9.65 -24.08 2.18
N ASP A 266 -10.79 -23.52 1.75
CA ASP A 266 -10.96 -22.81 0.47
C ASP A 266 -10.68 -21.29 0.58
N GLY A 267 -10.37 -20.80 1.78
CA GLY A 267 -9.97 -19.42 2.07
C GLY A 267 -10.94 -18.65 2.97
N PRO A 268 -10.93 -17.32 2.95
CA PRO A 268 -11.87 -16.53 3.74
C PRO A 268 -13.27 -16.59 3.12
N ALA A 269 -14.27 -16.88 3.95
CA ALA A 269 -15.68 -16.92 3.57
C ALA A 269 -16.53 -16.01 4.45
N TYR A 270 -17.43 -15.25 3.82
CA TYR A 270 -18.43 -14.44 4.50
C TYR A 270 -19.60 -15.31 4.99
N TYR A 271 -20.12 -15.01 6.17
CA TYR A 271 -21.35 -15.59 6.70
C TYR A 271 -22.09 -14.59 7.59
N PHE A 272 -23.40 -14.82 7.76
CA PHE A 272 -24.24 -14.03 8.67
C PHE A 272 -24.34 -14.73 10.04
N PRO A 273 -23.83 -14.14 11.13
CA PRO A 273 -24.01 -14.71 12.47
C PRO A 273 -25.44 -14.49 12.97
N ILE A 274 -25.80 -15.19 14.05
CA ILE A 274 -27.00 -14.87 14.84
C ILE A 274 -26.76 -13.52 15.52
N LEU A 275 -27.66 -12.56 15.28
CA LEU A 275 -27.56 -11.20 15.83
C LEU A 275 -28.22 -11.14 17.20
N ALA A 276 -27.52 -10.57 18.18
CA ALA A 276 -28.00 -10.45 19.57
C ALA A 276 -28.70 -9.11 19.86
N GLY A 277 -29.00 -8.29 18.84
CA GLY A 277 -29.62 -6.98 19.03
C GLY A 277 -29.82 -6.20 17.73
N LYS A 278 -30.37 -4.98 17.86
CA LYS A 278 -30.44 -4.02 16.76
C LYS A 278 -29.03 -3.47 16.49
N MET A 279 -28.70 -3.33 15.21
CA MET A 279 -27.41 -2.84 14.76
C MET A 279 -27.55 -1.38 14.37
N ASP A 280 -26.52 -0.60 14.70
CA ASP A 280 -26.44 0.83 14.44
C ASP A 280 -25.35 1.10 13.40
N LEU A 281 -25.70 1.78 12.30
CA LEU A 281 -24.75 2.11 11.25
C LEU A 281 -23.69 3.10 11.75
N HIS A 282 -24.04 3.99 12.67
CA HIS A 282 -23.12 4.98 13.24
C HIS A 282 -22.08 4.36 14.18
N ALA A 283 -22.21 3.06 14.52
CA ALA A 283 -21.17 2.32 15.22
C ALA A 283 -19.99 1.91 14.31
N SER A 284 -20.07 2.16 13.00
CA SER A 284 -19.03 1.87 12.02
C SER A 284 -18.18 3.10 11.71
N PRO A 285 -16.86 3.08 11.97
CA PRO A 285 -15.94 4.13 11.53
C PRO A 285 -15.99 4.37 10.02
N THR A 286 -16.18 3.31 9.23
CA THR A 286 -16.29 3.43 7.77
C THR A 286 -17.57 4.16 7.37
N TYR A 287 -18.69 3.91 8.04
CA TYR A 287 -19.95 4.60 7.76
C TYR A 287 -19.83 6.08 8.12
N GLU A 288 -19.30 6.41 9.30
CA GLU A 288 -19.06 7.80 9.70
C GLU A 288 -18.16 8.57 8.72
N LEU A 289 -17.16 7.89 8.15
CA LEU A 289 -16.22 8.50 7.22
C LEU A 289 -16.86 8.85 5.86
N TYR A 290 -17.80 8.04 5.38
CA TYR A 290 -18.35 8.14 4.02
C TYR A 290 -19.86 8.40 3.95
N CYS A 291 -20.54 8.52 5.09
CA CYS A 291 -21.95 8.84 5.13
C CYS A 291 -22.18 10.25 4.59
N LYS A 292 -23.03 10.38 3.58
CA LYS A 292 -23.54 11.66 3.13
C LYS A 292 -24.99 11.77 3.60
N GLU A 293 -25.32 12.88 4.26
CA GLU A 293 -26.70 13.25 4.61
C GLU A 293 -27.57 13.40 3.35
#